data_AF-A0A164M0X5-F1
#
_entry.id   AF-A0A164M0X5-F1
#
_cell.length_a   1.000
_cell.length_b   1.000
_cell.length_c   1.000
_cell.angle_alpha   90.00
_cell.angle_beta   90.00
_cell.angle_gamma   90.00
#
_symmetry.space_group_name_H-M   'P 1'
#
loop_
_entity.id
_entity.type
_entity.pdbx_description
1 polymer ?
#
loop_
_entity_poly.entity_id
_entity_poly.type
_entity_poly.pdbx_seq_one_letter_code
_entity_poly.pdbx_strand_id
1 'polypeptide(L)'
;MTLQAVGDVSRLLQFNSIVIDDEIILINQLLDDLVRIRSSWNELLSESKLVAESLGFEEDFEVKRTRKAKRHHDEPPNTAYFHDGAEKKFEVSVFNVGLDHLIQQIRSRFEVVKEVSARFDFIWSGKNLTNPALCVHHSDTVLQPICRCSILPYPTHVQMVNRITLSKHLQLLM
;
A
#
# COMPACT_ATOMS: atom_id res chain seq x y z
N MET A 1 20.87 4.75 2.86
CA MET A 1 20.32 3.36 2.99
C MET A 1 18.77 3.29 2.95
N THR A 2 18.06 4.40 2.79
CA THR A 2 16.62 4.51 3.14
C THR A 2 15.61 4.00 2.11
N LEU A 3 15.89 4.04 0.80
CA LEU A 3 14.98 3.54 -0.24
C LEU A 3 15.14 2.03 -0.53
N GLN A 4 16.14 1.39 0.07
CA GLN A 4 16.40 -0.03 -0.15
C GLN A 4 15.24 -0.91 0.34
N ALA A 5 14.61 -0.53 1.46
CA ALA A 5 13.42 -1.21 1.99
C ALA A 5 12.27 -1.28 0.98
N VAL A 6 12.02 -0.20 0.22
CA VAL A 6 10.99 -0.17 -0.84
C VAL A 6 11.33 -1.18 -1.94
N GLY A 7 12.60 -1.22 -2.36
CA GLY A 7 13.07 -2.15 -3.39
C GLY A 7 13.00 -3.61 -2.95
N ASP A 8 13.36 -3.90 -1.69
CA ASP A 8 13.33 -5.24 -1.12
C ASP A 8 11.90 -5.75 -0.99
N VAL A 9 11.00 -4.96 -0.40
CA VAL A 9 9.58 -5.33 -0.28
C VAL A 9 8.92 -5.46 -1.65
N SER A 10 9.24 -4.57 -2.60
CA SER A 10 8.72 -4.68 -3.98
C SER A 10 9.13 -5.99 -4.65
N ARG A 11 10.38 -6.44 -4.46
CA ARG A 11 10.84 -7.75 -4.95
C ARG A 11 10.12 -8.89 -4.24
N LEU A 12 9.95 -8.79 -2.92
CA LEU A 12 9.30 -9.83 -2.12
C LEU A 12 7.83 -10.03 -2.55
N LEU A 13 7.10 -8.94 -2.77
CA LEU A 13 5.72 -8.96 -3.26
C LEU A 13 5.56 -9.52 -4.68
N GLN A 14 6.64 -9.56 -5.48
CA GLN A 14 6.61 -10.09 -6.85
C GLN A 14 6.91 -11.59 -6.92
N PHE A 15 7.23 -12.26 -5.79
CA PHE A 15 7.44 -13.70 -5.80
C PHE A 15 6.13 -14.47 -5.94
N ASN A 16 6.11 -15.47 -6.83
CA ASN A 16 4.92 -16.28 -7.12
C ASN A 16 4.43 -17.13 -5.93
N SER A 17 5.22 -17.27 -4.87
CA SER A 17 4.93 -18.14 -3.72
C SER A 17 4.51 -17.37 -2.46
N ILE A 18 4.35 -16.05 -2.55
CA ILE A 18 3.97 -15.25 -1.38
C ILE A 18 2.49 -15.49 -1.01
N VAL A 19 2.21 -15.59 0.28
CA VAL A 19 0.85 -15.72 0.82
C VAL A 19 0.35 -14.36 1.25
N ILE A 20 -0.97 -14.13 1.15
CA ILE A 20 -1.63 -12.86 1.51
C ILE A 20 -1.24 -12.39 2.93
N ASP A 21 -1.15 -13.31 3.89
CA ASP A 21 -0.70 -13.02 5.26
C ASP A 21 0.70 -12.37 5.29
N ASP A 22 1.65 -12.94 4.53
CA ASP A 22 3.02 -12.45 4.44
C ASP A 22 3.08 -11.10 3.70
N GLU A 23 2.27 -10.91 2.66
CA GLU A 23 2.15 -9.62 1.97
C GLU A 23 1.75 -8.52 2.95
N ILE A 24 0.69 -8.75 3.75
CA ILE A 24 0.18 -7.80 4.74
C ILE A 24 1.28 -7.42 5.74
N ILE A 25 2.06 -8.40 6.22
CA ILE A 25 3.18 -8.16 7.14
C ILE A 25 4.23 -7.27 6.49
N LEU A 26 4.70 -7.62 5.28
CA LEU A 26 5.74 -6.88 4.57
C LEU A 26 5.33 -5.42 4.29
N ILE A 27 4.07 -5.22 3.92
CA ILE A 27 3.55 -3.88 3.62
C ILE A 27 3.44 -3.03 4.88
N ASN A 28 3.00 -3.62 6.01
CA ASN A 28 2.96 -2.89 7.27
C ASN A 28 4.37 -2.50 7.74
N GLN A 29 5.34 -3.41 7.63
CA GLN A 29 6.76 -3.10 7.91
C GLN A 29 7.27 -1.96 7.03
N LEU A 30 6.97 -1.99 5.73
CA LEU A 30 7.34 -0.90 4.82
C LEU A 30 6.71 0.43 5.23
N LEU A 31 5.44 0.42 5.64
CA LEU A 31 4.76 1.63 6.11
C LEU A 31 5.40 2.18 7.38
N ASP A 32 5.77 1.33 8.33
CA ASP A 32 6.46 1.73 9.56
C ASP A 32 7.84 2.32 9.24
N ASP A 33 8.57 1.72 8.30
CA ASP A 33 9.85 2.23 7.82
C ASP A 33 9.70 3.62 7.18
N LEU A 34 8.69 3.83 6.33
CA LEU A 34 8.43 5.12 5.70
C LEU A 34 8.02 6.19 6.71
N VAL A 35 7.23 5.83 7.72
CA VAL A 35 6.88 6.75 8.82
C VAL A 35 8.12 7.12 9.62
N ARG A 36 9.02 6.16 9.89
CA ARG A 36 10.29 6.43 10.56
C ARG A 36 11.17 7.37 9.75
N ILE A 37 11.32 7.13 8.45
CA ILE A 37 12.06 8.01 7.52
C ILE A 37 11.48 9.43 7.56
N ARG A 38 10.15 9.56 7.53
CA ARG A 38 9.47 10.86 7.62
C ARG A 38 9.83 11.61 8.91
N SER A 39 9.94 10.92 10.04
CA SER A 39 10.30 11.52 11.33
C SER A 39 11.80 11.82 11.49
N SER A 40 12.66 11.19 10.69
CA SER A 40 14.12 11.30 10.76
C SER A 40 14.72 12.40 9.87
N TRP A 41 14.00 13.51 9.62
CA TRP A 41 14.46 14.60 8.74
C TRP A 41 15.88 15.09 9.06
N ASN A 42 16.15 15.42 10.33
CA ASN A 42 17.44 16.00 10.74
C ASN A 42 18.62 15.03 10.54
N GLU A 43 18.40 13.74 10.77
CA GLU A 43 19.41 12.69 10.58
C GLU A 43 19.72 12.51 9.10
N LEU A 44 18.69 12.52 8.26
CA LEU A 44 18.85 12.39 6.81
C LEU A 44 19.50 13.61 6.19
N LEU A 45 19.15 14.80 6.68
CA LEU A 45 19.77 16.03 6.23
C LEU A 45 21.26 16.06 6.59
N SER A 46 21.63 15.66 7.82
CA SER A 46 23.04 15.64 8.24
C SER A 46 23.86 14.60 7.46
N GLU A 47 23.34 13.38 7.26
CA GLU A 47 23.98 12.37 6.40
C GLU A 47 24.14 12.88 4.97
N SER A 48 23.12 13.55 4.43
CA SER A 48 23.16 14.09 3.07
C SER A 48 24.21 15.19 2.91
N LYS A 49 24.35 16.08 3.90
CA LYS A 49 25.40 17.12 3.91
C LYS A 49 26.80 16.51 3.94
N LEU A 50 27.04 15.50 4.79
CA LEU A 50 28.32 14.78 4.83
C LEU A 50 28.66 14.11 3.49
N VAL A 51 27.67 13.52 2.82
CA VAL A 51 27.87 12.92 1.49
C VAL A 51 28.13 14.01 0.44
N ALA A 52 27.40 15.13 0.47
CA ALA A 52 27.62 16.25 -0.43
C ALA A 52 29.02 16.86 -0.28
N GLU A 53 29.48 17.05 0.96
CA GLU A 53 30.83 17.51 1.30
C GLU A 53 31.88 16.59 0.65
N SER A 54 31.72 15.27 0.83
CA SER A 54 32.65 14.27 0.29
C SER A 54 32.73 14.26 -1.25
N LEU A 55 31.67 14.74 -1.92
CA LEU A 55 31.57 14.84 -3.36
C LEU A 55 31.90 16.24 -3.90
N GLY A 56 32.20 17.20 -3.02
CA GLY A 56 32.49 18.58 -3.39
C GLY A 56 31.27 19.38 -3.84
N PHE A 57 30.07 19.02 -3.39
CA PHE A 57 28.84 19.77 -3.63
C PHE A 57 28.57 20.80 -2.54
N GLU A 58 27.83 21.86 -2.89
CA GLU A 58 27.32 22.83 -1.91
C GLU A 58 26.29 22.18 -0.98
N GLU A 59 26.48 22.33 0.33
CA GLU A 59 25.65 21.68 1.36
C GLU A 59 24.45 22.52 1.81
N ASP A 60 24.50 23.82 1.55
CA ASP A 60 23.50 24.76 2.05
C ASP A 60 22.45 25.11 1.00
N PHE A 61 21.22 25.30 1.48
CA PHE A 61 20.10 25.68 0.62
C PHE A 61 20.30 27.08 0.06
N GLU A 62 20.14 27.24 -1.25
CA GLU A 62 20.27 28.52 -1.93
C GLU A 62 19.26 29.55 -1.38
N VAL A 63 19.76 30.58 -0.69
CA VAL A 63 18.93 31.68 -0.19
C VAL A 63 18.74 32.70 -1.31
N LYS A 64 17.70 32.51 -2.13
CA LYS A 64 17.31 33.55 -3.10
C LYS A 64 16.73 34.76 -2.38
N ARG A 65 17.19 35.95 -2.78
CA ARG A 65 16.64 37.22 -2.26
C ARG A 65 15.17 37.35 -2.62
N THR A 66 14.28 37.14 -1.65
CA THR A 66 12.84 37.38 -1.85
C THR A 66 12.57 38.88 -1.82
N ARG A 67 11.95 39.41 -2.88
CA ARG A 67 11.54 40.83 -2.93
C ARG A 67 10.45 41.04 -1.88
N LYS A 68 10.75 41.86 -0.86
CA LYS A 68 9.73 42.28 0.12
C LYS A 68 8.68 43.11 -0.61
N ALA A 69 7.40 42.78 -0.41
CA ALA A 69 6.31 43.62 -0.85
C ALA A 69 6.44 45.00 -0.19
N LYS A 70 6.19 46.08 -0.94
CA LYS A 70 6.10 47.42 -0.33
C LYS A 70 4.91 47.41 0.62
N ARG A 71 5.13 47.84 1.85
CA ARG A 71 4.10 47.93 2.89
C ARG A 71 3.82 49.40 3.16
N HIS A 72 2.59 49.71 3.55
CA HIS A 72 2.29 51.03 4.07
C HIS A 72 2.94 51.19 5.45
N HIS A 73 3.31 52.43 5.80
CA HIS A 73 4.02 52.74 7.04
C HIS A 73 3.29 52.22 8.28
N ASP A 74 1.95 52.22 8.25
CA ASP A 74 1.11 51.84 9.39
C ASP A 74 0.72 50.35 9.39
N GLU A 75 1.21 49.56 8.42
CA GLU A 75 0.89 48.14 8.33
C GLU A 75 1.73 47.33 9.35
N PRO A 76 1.13 46.70 10.37
CA PRO A 76 1.87 45.96 11.39
C PRO A 76 2.68 44.83 10.74
N PRO A 77 3.95 44.57 11.14
CA PRO A 77 4.78 43.49 10.60
C PRO A 77 4.00 42.18 10.50
N ASN A 78 3.81 41.67 9.28
CA ASN A 78 3.20 40.36 9.07
C ASN A 78 4.25 39.30 9.47
N THR A 79 4.28 38.94 10.74
CA THR A 79 5.20 37.94 11.31
C THR A 79 4.81 36.51 10.93
N ALA A 80 3.64 36.30 10.34
CA ALA A 80 3.09 34.97 10.09
C ALA A 80 3.71 34.22 8.89
N TYR A 81 4.49 34.88 8.02
CA TYR A 81 4.85 34.30 6.71
C TYR A 81 6.35 34.24 6.39
N PHE A 82 7.25 34.68 7.27
CA PHE A 82 8.65 34.95 6.88
C PHE A 82 9.75 34.22 7.66
N HIS A 83 9.44 33.21 8.46
CA HIS A 83 10.44 32.56 9.33
C HIS A 83 10.79 31.11 9.02
N ASP A 84 10.21 30.49 8.00
CA ASP A 84 10.70 29.17 7.56
C ASP A 84 11.80 29.37 6.53
N GLY A 85 13.05 29.10 6.93
CA GLY A 85 14.22 29.13 6.04
C GLY A 85 14.04 28.19 4.82
N ALA A 86 14.91 28.32 3.83
CA ALA A 86 14.85 27.51 2.60
C ALA A 86 14.83 26.00 2.90
N GLU A 87 15.58 25.57 3.91
CA GLU A 87 15.56 24.21 4.46
C GLU A 87 14.18 23.80 4.97
N LYS A 88 13.59 24.59 5.88
CA LYS A 88 12.28 24.27 6.46
C LYS A 88 11.18 24.24 5.40
N LYS A 89 11.26 25.15 4.43
CA LYS A 89 10.37 25.15 3.28
C LYS A 89 10.51 23.85 2.49
N PHE A 90 11.73 23.40 2.21
CA PHE A 90 11.97 22.14 1.50
C PHE A 90 11.46 20.92 2.28
N GLU A 91 11.74 20.85 3.59
CA GLU A 91 11.23 19.80 4.49
C GLU A 91 9.71 19.69 4.38
N VAL A 92 9.00 20.82 4.52
CA VAL A 92 7.53 20.81 4.56
C VAL A 92 6.92 20.63 3.17
N SER A 93 7.42 21.33 2.15
CA SER A 93 6.76 21.37 0.84
C SER A 93 7.16 20.24 -0.10
N VAL A 94 8.32 19.63 0.10
CA VAL A 94 8.84 18.58 -0.80
C VAL A 94 8.96 17.26 -0.06
N PHE A 95 9.77 17.21 1.00
CA PHE A 95 10.08 15.95 1.68
C PHE A 95 8.85 15.33 2.33
N ASN A 96 8.17 16.08 3.20
CA ASN A 96 6.97 15.62 3.88
C ASN A 96 5.85 15.31 2.88
N VAL A 97 5.58 16.20 1.93
CA VAL A 97 4.53 15.97 0.91
C VAL A 97 4.79 14.70 0.10
N GLY A 98 6.03 14.48 -0.33
CA GLY A 98 6.40 13.29 -1.11
C GLY A 98 6.21 11.99 -0.34
N LEU A 99 6.71 11.94 0.90
CA LEU A 99 6.56 10.75 1.75
C LEU A 99 5.12 10.51 2.15
N ASP A 100 4.35 11.56 2.45
CA ASP A 100 2.94 11.45 2.83
C ASP A 100 2.11 10.88 1.69
N HIS A 101 2.37 11.39 0.50
CA HIS A 101 1.73 10.89 -0.70
C HIS A 101 2.06 9.40 -0.90
N LEU A 102 3.33 9.01 -0.77
CA LEU A 102 3.74 7.61 -0.90
C LEU A 102 3.07 6.71 0.15
N ILE A 103 3.10 7.11 1.42
CA ILE A 103 2.45 6.40 2.53
C ILE A 103 0.95 6.24 2.27
N GLN A 104 0.27 7.31 1.85
CA GLN A 104 -1.15 7.28 1.54
C GLN A 104 -1.46 6.36 0.35
N GLN A 105 -0.65 6.40 -0.71
CA GLN A 105 -0.83 5.53 -1.87
C GLN A 105 -0.70 4.05 -1.50
N ILE A 106 0.32 3.69 -0.71
CA ILE A 106 0.52 2.31 -0.26
C ILE A 106 -0.65 1.87 0.62
N ARG A 107 -1.03 2.67 1.64
CA ARG A 107 -2.18 2.36 2.50
C ARG A 107 -3.45 2.14 1.70
N SER A 108 -3.80 3.08 0.82
CA SER A 108 -5.04 3.02 0.06
C SER A 108 -5.12 1.79 -0.84
N ARG A 109 -4.01 1.35 -1.44
CA ARG A 109 -4.01 0.19 -2.34
C ARG A 109 -4.13 -1.13 -1.58
N PHE A 110 -3.52 -1.22 -0.40
CA PHE A 110 -3.47 -2.46 0.37
C PHE A 110 -4.58 -2.60 1.40
N GLU A 111 -5.40 -1.56 1.60
CA GLU A 111 -6.60 -1.65 2.43
C GLU A 111 -7.56 -2.73 1.93
N VAL A 112 -7.73 -2.83 0.60
CA VAL A 112 -8.58 -3.85 -0.03
C VAL A 112 -8.05 -5.26 0.25
N VAL A 113 -6.73 -5.46 0.21
CA VAL A 113 -6.11 -6.76 0.49
C VAL A 113 -6.36 -7.17 1.94
N LYS A 114 -6.24 -6.23 2.88
CA LYS A 114 -6.57 -6.47 4.30
C LYS A 114 -8.04 -6.83 4.48
N GLU A 115 -8.95 -6.12 3.82
CA GLU A 115 -10.38 -6.41 3.88
C GLU A 115 -10.71 -7.79 3.33
N VAL A 116 -10.12 -8.16 2.20
CA VAL A 116 -10.30 -9.50 1.59
C VAL A 116 -9.76 -10.58 2.52
N SER A 117 -8.56 -10.40 3.08
CA SER A 117 -8.01 -11.34 4.08
C SER A 117 -9.00 -11.52 5.22
N ALA A 118 -9.41 -10.43 5.87
CA ALA A 118 -10.33 -10.46 7.01
C ALA A 118 -11.67 -11.17 6.70
N ARG A 119 -12.20 -11.01 5.48
CA ARG A 119 -13.44 -11.70 5.05
C ARG A 119 -13.26 -13.21 4.93
N PHE A 120 -12.07 -13.67 4.56
CA PHE A 120 -11.76 -15.10 4.36
C PHE A 120 -10.98 -15.73 5.52
N ASP A 121 -10.67 -14.99 6.58
CA ASP A 121 -9.97 -15.47 7.78
C ASP A 121 -10.61 -16.74 8.37
N PHE A 122 -11.93 -16.93 8.22
CA PHE A 122 -12.63 -18.13 8.71
C PHE A 122 -12.17 -19.43 8.01
N ILE A 123 -11.77 -19.35 6.74
CA ILE A 123 -11.26 -20.51 5.98
C ILE A 123 -9.95 -20.98 6.60
N TRP A 124 -9.11 -20.02 6.97
CA TRP A 124 -7.78 -20.28 7.51
C TRP A 124 -7.78 -20.60 9.01
N SER A 125 -8.71 -19.99 9.75
CA SER A 125 -8.97 -20.23 11.18
C SER A 125 -9.59 -21.60 11.46
N GLY A 126 -10.09 -22.29 10.42
CA GLY A 126 -10.64 -23.64 10.47
C GLY A 126 -9.64 -24.75 10.84
N LYS A 127 -8.36 -24.42 11.07
CA LYS A 127 -7.32 -25.36 11.58
C LYS A 127 -7.64 -25.96 12.96
N ASN A 128 -8.71 -25.54 13.63
CA ASN A 128 -9.24 -26.15 14.86
C ASN A 128 -10.56 -26.94 14.68
N LEU A 129 -10.91 -27.37 13.47
CA LEU A 129 -12.02 -28.32 13.29
C LEU A 129 -11.53 -29.77 13.42
N THR A 130 -10.93 -30.09 14.57
CA THR A 130 -10.75 -31.46 15.05
C THR A 130 -11.84 -31.81 16.06
N ASN A 131 -13.10 -31.41 15.79
CA ASN A 131 -14.24 -31.94 16.54
C ASN A 131 -15.50 -31.97 15.65
N PRO A 132 -16.06 -33.16 15.35
CA PRO A 132 -17.26 -33.31 14.53
C PRO A 132 -18.57 -32.92 15.24
N ALA A 133 -18.53 -32.14 16.31
CA ALA A 133 -19.69 -31.85 17.15
C ALA A 133 -19.73 -30.39 17.61
N LEU A 134 -19.83 -29.43 16.69
CA LEU A 134 -20.34 -28.10 17.03
C LEU A 134 -20.98 -27.42 15.82
N CYS A 135 -22.14 -27.96 15.43
CA CYS A 135 -23.12 -27.21 14.65
C CYS A 135 -24.37 -27.09 15.53
N VAL A 136 -24.49 -26.03 16.32
CA VAL A 136 -25.74 -25.68 16.99
C VAL A 136 -25.96 -24.16 16.95
N HIS A 137 -26.87 -23.82 16.04
CA HIS A 137 -27.94 -22.83 16.14
C HIS A 137 -27.65 -21.46 16.75
N HIS A 138 -27.69 -20.42 15.90
CA HIS A 138 -28.41 -19.19 16.20
C HIS A 138 -29.42 -18.94 15.06
N SER A 139 -30.68 -18.99 15.44
CA SER A 139 -31.86 -18.67 14.63
C SER A 139 -32.05 -17.15 14.58
N ASP A 140 -31.99 -16.57 13.39
CA ASP A 140 -33.12 -15.92 12.71
C ASP A 140 -32.65 -14.87 11.69
N THR A 141 -33.22 -14.98 10.49
CA THR A 141 -33.11 -14.13 9.29
C THR A 141 -31.97 -14.48 8.29
N VAL A 142 -32.43 -15.05 7.18
CA VAL A 142 -31.72 -15.73 6.10
C VAL A 142 -30.84 -14.80 5.26
N LEU A 143 -29.52 -15.03 5.30
CA LEU A 143 -28.64 -15.04 4.13
C LEU A 143 -27.58 -16.13 4.39
N GLN A 144 -27.83 -17.35 3.92
CA GLN A 144 -26.90 -18.46 4.10
C GLN A 144 -25.68 -18.32 3.18
N PRO A 145 -24.45 -18.58 3.66
CA PRO A 145 -23.33 -18.85 2.78
C PRO A 145 -23.57 -20.22 2.15
N ILE A 146 -23.79 -20.24 0.83
CA ILE A 146 -23.85 -21.47 0.06
C ILE A 146 -22.43 -22.06 0.04
N CYS A 147 -22.14 -22.97 0.97
CA CYS A 147 -20.99 -23.85 0.92
C CYS A 147 -21.47 -25.30 0.95
N ARG A 148 -22.07 -25.71 -0.18
CA ARG A 148 -22.05 -27.11 -0.64
C ARG A 148 -21.51 -27.10 -2.06
N CYS A 149 -20.21 -27.28 -2.20
CA CYS A 149 -19.66 -27.77 -3.45
C CYS A 149 -18.98 -29.10 -3.15
N SER A 150 -19.69 -30.19 -3.40
CA SER A 150 -19.06 -31.46 -3.73
C SER A 150 -18.10 -31.17 -4.89
N ILE A 151 -16.81 -31.44 -4.68
CA ILE A 151 -15.77 -31.31 -5.70
C ILE A 151 -16.19 -32.21 -6.88
N LEU A 152 -16.76 -31.61 -7.92
CA LEU A 152 -16.90 -32.29 -9.21
C LEU A 152 -15.53 -32.21 -9.90
N PRO A 153 -15.00 -33.33 -10.44
CA PRO A 153 -13.75 -33.29 -11.17
C PRO A 153 -13.91 -32.40 -12.41
N TYR A 154 -12.99 -31.44 -12.57
CA TYR A 154 -12.90 -30.59 -13.75
C TYR A 154 -12.76 -31.46 -15.01
N PRO A 155 -13.60 -31.27 -16.05
CA PRO A 155 -13.43 -32.02 -17.28
C PRO A 155 -12.18 -31.52 -18.01
N THR A 156 -11.31 -32.45 -18.41
CA THR A 156 -10.15 -32.15 -19.24
C THR A 156 -10.60 -31.59 -20.60
N HIS A 157 -9.73 -30.76 -21.19
CA HIS A 157 -9.93 -29.97 -22.43
C HIS A 157 -10.55 -30.74 -23.62
N VAL A 158 -10.44 -32.07 -23.64
CA VAL A 158 -10.98 -32.97 -24.67
C VAL A 158 -12.52 -33.06 -24.62
N GLN A 159 -13.14 -32.90 -23.45
CA GLN A 159 -14.62 -33.02 -23.30
C GLN A 159 -15.38 -31.75 -23.71
N MET A 160 -14.71 -30.61 -23.78
CA MET A 160 -15.33 -29.33 -24.14
C MET A 160 -15.64 -29.21 -25.64
N VAL A 161 -14.81 -29.84 -26.48
CA VAL A 161 -14.92 -29.74 -27.95
C VAL A 161 -16.15 -30.50 -28.48
N ASN A 162 -16.46 -31.69 -27.93
CA ASN A 162 -17.59 -32.50 -28.40
C ASN A 162 -18.97 -31.90 -28.07
N ARG A 163 -19.08 -31.04 -27.05
CA ARG A 163 -20.36 -30.36 -26.75
C ARG A 163 -20.68 -29.23 -27.72
N ILE A 164 -19.67 -28.59 -28.30
CA ILE A 164 -19.88 -27.49 -29.26
C ILE A 164 -20.38 -28.04 -30.61
N THR A 165 -19.90 -29.21 -31.03
CA THR A 165 -20.31 -29.83 -32.31
C THR A 165 -21.74 -30.35 -32.29
N LEU A 166 -22.20 -30.92 -31.16
CA LEU A 166 -23.59 -31.39 -31.02
C LEU A 166 -24.59 -30.23 -30.97
N SER A 167 -24.23 -29.09 -30.36
CA SER A 167 -25.10 -27.92 -30.32
C SER A 167 -25.32 -27.29 -31.69
N LYS A 168 -24.33 -27.37 -32.60
CA LYS A 168 -24.45 -26.82 -33.96
C LYS A 168 -25.29 -27.70 -34.88
N HIS A 169 -25.36 -29.01 -34.64
CA HIS A 169 -26.15 -29.93 -35.47
C HIS A 169 -27.66 -29.88 -35.14
N LEU A 170 -28.02 -29.58 -33.89
CA LEU A 170 -29.41 -29.42 -33.45
C LEU A 170 -30.07 -28.10 -33.89
N GLN A 171 -29.30 -27.07 -34.25
CA GLN A 171 -29.83 -25.81 -34.79
C GLN A 171 -30.05 -25.83 -36.32
N LEU A 172 -29.67 -26.90 -37.02
CA LEU A 172 -29.83 -27.05 -38.47
C LEU A 172 -30.99 -27.98 -38.86
N LEU A 173 -31.73 -28.51 -37.87
CA LEU A 173 -32.86 -29.43 -38.05
C LEU A 173 -34.20 -28.86 -37.51
N MET A 174 -34.25 -27.57 -37.20
CA MET A 174 -35.47 -26.78 -36.99
C MET A 174 -35.51 -25.64 -37.99
#